data_AF-A0A2X1WJL2-F1
#
_entry.id   AF-A0A2X1WJL2-F1
#
_cell.length_a   1.000
_cell.length_b   1.000
_cell.length_c   1.000
_cell.angle_alpha   90.00
_cell.angle_beta   90.00
_cell.angle_gamma   90.00
#
_symmetry.space_group_name_H-M   'P 1'
#
loop_
_entity.id
_entity.type
_entity.pdbx_description
1 polymer ?
#
loop_
_entity_poly.entity_id
_entity_poly.type
_entity_poly.pdbx_seq_one_letter_code
_entity_poly.pdbx_strand_id
1 'polypeptide(L)'
;MIQLRLPEWNSQGFLPAIMPGEAGHSLNRSPYTISCVELVERYGSSIKRLEILKGFLNYRKKLHDLGLVQGVQWLDGSFVENIEVLEGRAPNDIDVVTFANMPEGENQKNLFDKNHNLFIPNEVKQTYKVDGYFIF
;
A
#
# COMPACT_ATOMS: atom_id res chain seq x y z
N MET A 1 -2.51 23.61 -1.37
CA MET A 1 -3.31 22.37 -1.26
C MET A 1 -2.91 21.46 -2.39
N ILE A 2 -2.50 20.23 -2.09
CA ILE A 2 -2.28 19.20 -3.10
C ILE A 2 -3.65 18.76 -3.62
N GLN A 3 -3.82 18.68 -4.93
CA GLN A 3 -5.06 18.17 -5.52
C GLN A 3 -5.06 16.64 -5.37
N LEU A 4 -5.83 16.13 -4.40
CA LEU A 4 -6.00 14.70 -4.17
C LEU A 4 -6.64 14.04 -5.40
N ARG A 5 -5.97 13.04 -5.97
CA ARG A 5 -6.46 12.27 -7.13
C ARG A 5 -7.27 11.03 -6.76
N LEU A 6 -7.74 10.96 -5.51
CA LEU A 6 -8.60 9.88 -5.03
C LEU A 6 -10.05 10.35 -4.91
N PRO A 7 -11.02 9.50 -5.30
CA PRO A 7 -12.41 9.74 -4.93
C PRO A 7 -12.62 9.59 -3.43
N GLU A 8 -13.70 10.20 -2.93
CA GLU A 8 -14.21 9.89 -1.60
C GLU A 8 -14.66 8.44 -1.49
N TRP A 9 -14.71 7.91 -0.26
CA TRP A 9 -15.36 6.63 -0.02
C TRP A 9 -16.84 6.71 -0.44
N ASN A 10 -17.34 5.66 -1.08
CA ASN A 10 -18.75 5.53 -1.40
C ASN A 10 -19.59 5.31 -0.13
N SER A 11 -20.91 5.20 -0.27
CA SER A 11 -21.83 4.99 0.87
C SER A 11 -21.60 3.68 1.63
N GLN A 12 -20.81 2.76 1.06
CA GLN A 12 -20.43 1.49 1.68
C GLN A 12 -19.02 1.57 2.32
N GLY A 13 -18.36 2.73 2.30
CA GLY A 13 -17.05 2.94 2.91
C GLY A 13 -15.86 2.43 2.08
N PHE A 14 -16.07 2.10 0.81
CA PHE A 14 -15.02 1.64 -0.12
C PHE A 14 -14.67 2.72 -1.13
N LEU A 15 -13.47 2.64 -1.72
CA LEU A 15 -13.19 3.43 -2.92
C LEU A 15 -14.09 2.94 -4.07
N PRO A 16 -14.77 3.84 -4.80
CA PRO A 16 -15.57 3.44 -5.94
C PRO A 16 -14.68 2.80 -7.01
N ALA A 17 -15.18 1.77 -7.69
CA ALA A 17 -14.41 1.07 -8.73
C ALA A 17 -14.06 1.98 -9.91
N ILE A 18 -14.89 2.99 -10.20
CA ILE A 18 -14.75 3.97 -11.27
C ILE A 18 -14.89 5.36 -10.65
N MET A 19 -14.12 6.34 -11.13
CA MET A 19 -14.17 7.70 -10.59
C MET A 19 -15.61 8.27 -10.70
N PRO A 20 -16.14 8.90 -9.62
CA PRO A 20 -17.46 9.50 -9.66
C PRO A 20 -17.62 10.51 -10.80
N GLY A 21 -18.71 10.39 -11.56
CA GLY A 21 -19.00 11.23 -12.72
C GLY A 21 -18.45 10.72 -14.05
N GLU A 22 -17.59 9.72 -14.05
CA GLU A 22 -17.07 9.09 -15.27
C GLU A 22 -18.01 8.01 -15.84
N ALA A 23 -17.88 7.73 -17.13
CA ALA A 23 -18.59 6.63 -17.77
C ALA A 23 -18.11 5.26 -17.27
N GLY A 24 -18.98 4.24 -17.32
CA GLY A 24 -18.66 2.89 -16.83
C GLY A 24 -17.48 2.18 -17.50
N HIS A 25 -17.02 2.67 -18.65
CA HIS A 25 -15.87 2.17 -19.39
C HIS A 25 -14.63 3.09 -19.27
N SER A 26 -14.69 4.11 -18.41
CA SER A 26 -13.58 5.05 -18.23
C SER A 26 -12.35 4.34 -17.67
N LEU A 27 -11.18 4.78 -18.14
CA LEU A 27 -9.89 4.32 -17.63
C LEU A 27 -9.53 4.99 -16.29
N ASN A 28 -10.27 6.04 -15.89
CA ASN A 28 -10.13 6.67 -14.58
C ASN A 28 -10.86 5.84 -13.51
N ARG A 29 -10.22 4.76 -13.08
CA ARG A 29 -10.80 3.70 -12.26
C ARG A 29 -9.75 3.05 -11.36
N SER A 30 -10.19 2.28 -10.36
CA SER A 30 -9.29 1.50 -9.50
C SER A 30 -8.47 0.47 -10.31
N PRO A 31 -7.18 0.25 -9.99
CA PRO A 31 -6.40 0.88 -8.93
C PRO A 31 -6.04 2.34 -9.23
N TYR A 32 -6.30 3.23 -8.27
CA TYR A 32 -5.97 4.66 -8.41
C TYR A 32 -4.50 4.92 -8.11
N THR A 33 -3.83 5.69 -8.98
CA THR A 33 -2.42 6.05 -8.79
C THR A 33 -2.29 7.28 -7.90
N ILE A 34 -1.53 7.14 -6.82
CA ILE A 34 -1.25 8.21 -5.86
C ILE A 34 0.23 8.25 -5.48
N SER A 35 0.69 9.41 -5.04
CA SER A 35 1.98 9.59 -4.37
C SER A 35 1.92 9.14 -2.91
N CYS A 36 3.09 8.91 -2.30
CA CYS A 36 3.18 8.66 -0.86
C CYS A 36 2.68 9.84 -0.02
N VAL A 37 2.79 11.07 -0.54
CA VAL A 37 2.27 12.27 0.15
C VAL A 37 0.75 12.25 0.16
N GLU A 38 0.12 12.04 -1.01
CA GLU A 38 -1.34 11.92 -1.12
C GLU A 38 -1.88 10.75 -0.26
N LEU A 39 -1.15 9.63 -0.20
CA LEU A 39 -1.50 8.50 0.67
C LEU A 39 -1.55 8.91 2.16
N VAL A 40 -0.53 9.63 2.64
CA VAL A 40 -0.47 10.10 4.03
C VAL A 40 -1.51 11.17 4.30
N GLU A 41 -1.72 12.13 3.40
CA GLU A 41 -2.76 13.15 3.54
C GLU A 41 -4.16 12.53 3.58
N ARG A 42 -4.42 11.51 2.74
CA ARG A 42 -5.72 10.85 2.66
C ARG A 42 -6.00 9.96 3.85
N TYR A 43 -5.05 9.09 4.21
CA TYR A 43 -5.28 8.00 5.15
C TYR A 43 -4.59 8.20 6.50
N GLY A 44 -3.84 9.28 6.71
CA GLY A 44 -3.19 9.62 7.99
C GLY A 44 -4.11 10.26 9.02
N SER A 45 -5.39 9.88 9.05
CA SER A 45 -6.45 10.54 9.84
C SER A 45 -6.43 10.19 11.34
N SER A 46 -5.70 9.16 11.74
CA SER A 46 -5.62 8.71 13.14
C SER A 46 -4.20 8.31 13.52
N ILE A 47 -3.88 8.32 14.82
CA ILE A 47 -2.56 7.88 15.33
C ILE A 47 -2.25 6.45 14.85
N LYS A 48 -3.24 5.56 14.88
CA LYS A 48 -3.09 4.16 14.43
C LYS A 48 -2.77 4.06 12.94
N ARG A 49 -3.46 4.82 12.09
CA ARG A 49 -3.15 4.87 10.67
C ARG A 49 -1.77 5.48 10.39
N LEU A 50 -1.37 6.51 11.14
CA LEU A 50 -0.03 7.11 11.04
C LEU A 50 1.08 6.12 11.45
N GLU A 51 0.84 5.29 12.48
CA GLU A 51 1.77 4.21 12.87
C GLU A 51 1.95 3.19 11.72
N ILE A 52 0.86 2.77 11.08
CA ILE A 52 0.89 1.84 9.92
C ILE A 52 1.62 2.49 8.74
N LEU A 53 1.28 3.74 8.39
CA LEU A 53 1.93 4.47 7.30
C LEU A 53 3.43 4.62 7.52
N LYS A 54 3.85 4.93 8.75
CA LYS A 54 5.27 4.99 9.11
C LYS A 54 5.96 3.64 8.91
N GLY A 55 5.31 2.55 9.33
CA GLY A 55 5.79 1.19 9.11
C GLY A 55 5.95 0.85 7.62
N PHE A 56 4.90 1.11 6.83
CA PHE A 56 4.90 0.92 5.38
C PHE A 56 5.98 1.73 4.66
N LEU A 57 6.16 3.01 5.00
CA LEU A 57 7.20 3.85 4.38
C LEU A 57 8.62 3.39 4.76
N ASN A 58 8.82 2.93 6.00
CA ASN A 58 10.09 2.33 6.41
C ASN A 58 10.36 1.02 5.66
N TYR A 59 9.34 0.18 5.45
CA TYR A 59 9.45 -1.03 4.66
C TYR A 59 9.83 -0.72 3.21
N ARG A 60 9.12 0.21 2.56
CA ARG A 60 9.46 0.70 1.21
C ARG A 60 10.89 1.19 1.12
N LYS A 61 11.36 1.94 2.12
CA LYS A 61 12.75 2.38 2.18
C LYS A 61 13.71 1.18 2.19
N LYS A 62 13.44 0.15 2.98
CA LYS A 62 14.28 -1.06 3.02
C LYS A 62 14.31 -1.79 1.68
N LEU A 63 13.18 -1.92 0.99
CA LEU A 63 13.15 -2.50 -0.35
C LEU A 63 13.98 -1.69 -1.36
N HIS A 64 13.88 -0.35 -1.32
CA HIS A 64 14.71 0.52 -2.14
C HIS A 64 16.21 0.38 -1.82
N ASP A 65 16.56 0.25 -0.54
CA ASP A 65 17.95 0.03 -0.12
C ASP A 65 18.52 -1.31 -0.67
N LEU A 66 17.67 -2.27 -1.04
CA LEU A 66 18.04 -3.52 -1.74
C LEU A 66 18.09 -3.39 -3.28
N GLY A 67 17.83 -2.21 -3.82
CA GLY A 67 17.77 -1.97 -5.27
C GLY A 67 16.41 -2.28 -5.92
N LEU A 68 15.38 -2.63 -5.14
CA LEU A 68 14.01 -2.80 -5.63
C LEU A 68 13.34 -1.44 -5.84
N VAL A 69 13.72 -0.75 -6.91
CA VAL A 69 13.28 0.63 -7.23
C VAL A 69 12.43 0.73 -8.49
N GLN A 70 12.26 -0.37 -9.22
CA GLN A 70 11.44 -0.43 -10.43
C GLN A 70 10.24 -1.34 -10.19
N GLY A 71 9.03 -0.81 -10.34
CA GLY A 71 7.81 -1.55 -10.05
C GLY A 71 6.66 -0.67 -9.55
N VAL A 72 5.61 -1.33 -9.05
CA VAL A 72 4.44 -0.71 -8.43
C VAL A 72 4.00 -1.48 -7.19
N GLN A 73 3.36 -0.79 -6.26
CA GLN A 73 2.71 -1.42 -5.10
C GLN A 73 1.22 -1.13 -5.15
N TRP A 74 0.40 -2.18 -5.08
CA TRP A 74 -1.02 -2.07 -4.82
C TRP A 74 -1.25 -2.10 -3.31
N LEU A 75 -2.15 -1.23 -2.86
CA LEU A 75 -2.51 -1.07 -1.46
C LEU A 75 -3.99 -1.40 -1.32
N ASP A 76 -4.32 -2.24 -0.35
CA ASP A 76 -5.67 -2.77 -0.22
C ASP A 76 -6.04 -3.01 1.25
N GLY A 77 -7.19 -3.67 1.43
CA GLY A 77 -7.72 -4.14 2.69
C GLY A 77 -8.22 -3.02 3.58
N SER A 78 -8.44 -3.36 4.85
CA SER A 78 -9.13 -2.47 5.79
C SER A 78 -8.42 -1.12 6.00
N PHE A 79 -7.14 -1.01 5.64
CA PHE A 79 -6.42 0.25 5.66
C PHE A 79 -6.97 1.28 4.67
N VAL A 80 -7.34 0.89 3.44
CA VAL A 80 -7.83 1.85 2.43
C VAL A 80 -9.35 2.06 2.50
N GLU A 81 -10.02 1.33 3.39
CA GLU A 81 -11.46 1.41 3.65
C GLU A 81 -11.78 2.37 4.81
N ASN A 82 -13.04 2.78 4.91
CA ASN A 82 -13.55 3.56 6.06
C ASN A 82 -13.85 2.66 7.28
N ILE A 83 -12.91 1.79 7.63
CA ILE A 83 -13.13 0.71 8.61
C ILE A 83 -13.49 1.22 10.01
N GLU A 84 -13.02 2.42 10.39
CA GLU A 84 -13.40 3.03 11.66
C GLU A 84 -14.88 3.36 11.75
N VAL A 85 -15.51 3.75 10.63
CA VAL A 85 -16.96 3.99 10.56
C VAL A 85 -17.72 2.68 10.36
N LEU A 86 -17.22 1.79 9.51
CA LEU A 86 -17.89 0.54 9.16
C LEU A 86 -17.93 -0.48 10.30
N GLU A 87 -16.82 -0.59 11.05
CA GLU A 87 -16.64 -1.64 12.07
C GLU A 87 -16.27 -1.09 13.45
N GLY A 88 -16.15 0.24 13.62
CA GLY A 88 -15.85 0.83 14.93
C GLY A 88 -14.45 0.51 15.46
N ARG A 89 -13.52 0.10 14.60
CA ARG A 89 -12.13 -0.23 14.95
C ARG A 89 -11.14 0.39 13.97
N ALA A 90 -9.91 0.58 14.43
CA ALA A 90 -8.80 0.97 13.55
C ALA A 90 -8.36 -0.20 12.64
N PRO A 91 -7.72 0.08 11.49
CA PRO A 91 -6.96 -0.94 10.76
C PRO A 91 -5.77 -1.43 11.60
N ASN A 92 -5.34 -2.67 11.36
CA ASN A 92 -4.23 -3.29 12.11
C ASN A 92 -2.89 -3.20 11.35
N ASP A 93 -2.96 -3.27 10.03
CA ASP A 93 -1.88 -3.29 9.05
C ASP A 93 -2.42 -2.78 7.71
N ILE A 94 -1.55 -2.75 6.70
CA ILE A 94 -1.87 -2.45 5.30
C ILE A 94 -1.53 -3.66 4.43
N ASP A 95 -2.47 -4.07 3.60
CA ASP A 95 -2.25 -5.12 2.60
C ASP A 95 -1.51 -4.55 1.40
N VAL A 96 -0.42 -5.21 0.99
CA VAL A 96 0.47 -4.72 -0.06
C VAL A 96 0.86 -5.84 -1.03
N VAL A 97 0.53 -5.66 -2.30
CA VAL A 97 1.10 -6.48 -3.38
C VAL A 97 2.18 -5.68 -4.09
N THR A 98 3.41 -6.19 -4.08
CA THR A 98 4.58 -5.55 -4.69
C THR A 98 4.92 -6.25 -6.00
N PHE A 99 4.78 -5.53 -7.11
CA PHE A 99 5.28 -5.92 -8.41
C PHE A 99 6.62 -5.23 -8.61
N ALA A 100 7.71 -5.98 -8.69
CA ALA A 100 9.04 -5.39 -8.79
C ALA A 100 9.91 -6.13 -9.79
N ASN A 101 10.77 -5.39 -10.48
CA ASN A 101 11.81 -5.98 -11.30
C ASN A 101 12.99 -6.40 -10.42
N MET A 102 13.60 -7.54 -10.73
CA MET A 102 14.83 -7.96 -10.06
C MET A 102 15.95 -6.94 -10.30
N PRO A 103 16.73 -6.53 -9.29
CA PRO A 103 17.90 -5.69 -9.48
C PRO A 103 18.93 -6.38 -10.37
N GLU A 104 19.72 -5.61 -11.10
CA GLU A 104 20.78 -6.14 -11.97
C GLU A 104 21.78 -6.98 -11.16
N GLY A 105 22.10 -8.18 -11.64
CA GLY A 105 23.04 -9.08 -10.99
C GLY A 105 22.47 -9.85 -9.79
N GLU A 106 21.21 -9.63 -9.41
CA GLU A 106 20.52 -10.40 -8.37
C GLU A 106 19.56 -11.45 -8.94
N ASN A 107 19.14 -12.39 -8.09
CA ASN A 107 18.03 -13.29 -8.37
C ASN A 107 17.17 -13.47 -7.11
N GLN A 108 15.94 -13.98 -7.26
CA GLN A 108 14.99 -14.12 -6.14
C GLN A 108 15.58 -14.89 -4.96
N LYS A 109 16.30 -15.99 -5.23
CA LYS A 109 16.90 -16.83 -4.18
C LYS A 109 17.94 -16.05 -3.39
N ASN A 110 18.89 -15.40 -4.06
CA ASN A 110 19.95 -14.63 -3.42
C ASN A 110 19.39 -13.44 -2.63
N LEU A 111 18.42 -12.74 -3.21
CA LEU A 111 17.75 -11.61 -2.57
C LEU A 111 17.05 -12.05 -1.28
N PHE A 112 16.33 -13.18 -1.33
CA PHE A 112 15.64 -13.76 -0.19
C PHE A 112 16.63 -14.26 0.88
N ASP A 113 17.63 -15.06 0.52
CA ASP A 113 18.57 -15.66 1.47
C ASP A 113 19.35 -14.60 2.26
N LYS A 114 19.69 -13.46 1.64
CA LYS A 114 20.41 -12.35 2.28
C LYS A 114 19.51 -11.47 3.16
N ASN A 115 18.19 -11.45 2.91
CA ASN A 115 17.27 -10.45 3.47
C ASN A 115 15.92 -11.06 3.90
N HIS A 116 15.93 -12.30 4.37
CA HIS A 116 14.74 -13.09 4.69
C HIS A 116 13.67 -12.35 5.51
N ASN A 117 14.09 -11.49 6.44
CA ASN A 117 13.22 -10.71 7.32
C ASN A 117 12.36 -9.67 6.59
N LEU A 118 12.71 -9.34 5.35
CA LEU A 118 11.93 -8.45 4.47
C LEU A 118 10.95 -9.22 3.57
N PHE A 119 10.98 -10.56 3.61
CA PHE A 119 10.17 -11.41 2.73
C PHE A 119 9.37 -12.50 3.47
N ILE A 120 9.58 -12.67 4.77
CA ILE A 120 8.77 -13.55 5.62
C ILE A 120 7.52 -12.77 6.09
N PRO A 121 6.29 -13.16 5.67
CA PRO A 121 5.09 -12.35 5.91
C PRO A 121 4.86 -11.96 7.37
N ASN A 122 5.03 -12.91 8.30
CA ASN A 122 4.84 -12.65 9.73
C ASN A 122 5.86 -11.64 10.29
N GLU A 123 7.12 -11.69 9.86
CA GLU A 123 8.14 -10.75 10.31
C GLU A 123 7.88 -9.34 9.77
N VAL A 124 7.47 -9.25 8.50
CA VAL A 124 7.12 -7.99 7.84
C VAL A 124 5.89 -7.37 8.51
N LYS A 125 4.84 -8.15 8.77
CA LYS A 125 3.61 -7.70 9.44
C LYS A 125 3.86 -7.22 10.87
N GLN A 126 4.69 -7.94 11.64
CA GLN A 126 5.04 -7.54 13.00
C GLN A 126 5.89 -6.27 13.03
N THR A 127 6.90 -6.17 12.15
CA THR A 127 7.89 -5.09 12.15
C THR A 127 7.35 -3.80 11.51
N TYR A 128 6.64 -3.94 10.38
CA TYR A 128 6.26 -2.82 9.52
C TYR A 128 4.76 -2.61 9.39
N LYS A 129 3.92 -3.47 10.01
CA LYS A 129 2.46 -3.42 9.84
C LYS A 129 2.04 -3.57 8.37
N VAL A 130 2.78 -4.37 7.61
CA VAL A 130 2.51 -4.66 6.20
C VAL A 130 2.20 -6.15 6.06
N ASP A 131 1.04 -6.48 5.51
CA ASP A 131 0.74 -7.84 5.04
C ASP A 131 1.10 -7.90 3.54
N GLY A 132 2.24 -8.52 3.24
CA GLY A 132 2.95 -8.30 1.98
C GLY A 132 3.06 -9.53 1.10
N TYR A 133 2.82 -9.36 -0.20
CA TYR A 133 3.07 -10.34 -1.25
C TYR A 133 3.96 -9.77 -2.36
N PHE A 134 4.78 -10.61 -3.00
CA PHE A 134 5.67 -10.21 -4.10
C PHE A 134 5.35 -10.94 -5.39
N ILE A 135 5.47 -10.19 -6.49
CA ILE A 135 5.42 -10.68 -7.87
C ILE A 135 6.65 -10.10 -8.58
N PHE A 136 7.47 -10.99 -9.13
CA PHE A 136 8.73 -10.70 -9.83
C PHE A 136 8.67 -11.21 -11.27
#